data_AF-A0AAD4IHT1-F1
#
_entry.id   AF-A0AAD4IHT1-F1
#
_cell.length_a   1.000
_cell.length_b   1.000
_cell.length_c   1.000
_cell.angle_alpha   90.00
_cell.angle_beta   90.00
_cell.angle_gamma   90.00
#
_symmetry.space_group_name_H-M   'P 1'
#
loop_
_entity.id
_entity.type
_entity.pdbx_description
1 polymer ?
#
loop_
_entity_poly.entity_id
_entity_poly.type
_entity_poly.pdbx_seq_one_letter_code
_entity_poly.pdbx_strand_id
1 'polypeptide(L)'
;MLVAAGIKDGNYTVPTGLDYTQVYKIIGEEFISLLDPSNHAFDQNGWFTLLSSMSGNFSTQYTARAYIAWFGYLQLVDYVAAYPTYKDPMLPVTGRVSMQLAANESYIMTFSGKPSVTGFWTLTAYNSTNYLVPNDLGRYSLGDRSNLTYADGEPVYADADSDGAFSILIQPADVVPSSNWTDNWLPAPVGGGNFTVNWKCQV
;
A
#
# COMPACT_ATOMS: atom_id res chain seq x y z
N MET A 1 29.76 14.83 0.62
CA MET A 1 28.32 14.73 0.91
C MET A 1 28.07 14.15 2.32
N LEU A 2 28.55 12.94 2.64
CA LEU A 2 28.33 12.31 3.95
C LEU A 2 28.92 13.08 5.15
N VAL A 3 30.13 13.63 5.01
CA VAL A 3 30.77 14.44 6.08
C VAL A 3 29.92 15.68 6.43
N ALA A 4 29.30 16.33 5.45
CA ALA A 4 28.41 17.47 5.68
C ALA A 4 27.09 17.05 6.39
N ALA A 5 26.66 15.81 6.20
CA ALA A 5 25.55 15.20 6.93
C ALA A 5 25.98 14.63 8.31
N GLY A 6 27.23 14.87 8.74
CA GLY A 6 27.73 14.42 10.03
C GLY A 6 28.23 12.98 10.07
N ILE A 7 28.36 12.31 8.92
CA ILE A 7 28.84 10.93 8.84
C ILE A 7 30.30 10.94 8.38
N LYS A 8 31.20 10.48 9.26
CA LYS A 8 32.63 10.34 8.98
C LYS A 8 33.18 9.08 9.64
N ASP A 9 33.91 8.27 8.87
CA ASP A 9 34.57 7.04 9.34
C ASP A 9 33.62 6.10 10.13
N GLY A 10 32.38 5.97 9.65
CA GLY A 10 31.34 5.14 10.27
C GLY A 10 30.68 5.75 11.51
N ASN A 11 31.12 6.92 11.95
CA ASN A 11 30.54 7.62 13.10
C ASN A 11 29.60 8.73 12.66
N TYR A 12 28.48 8.87 13.37
CA TYR A 12 27.57 9.99 13.23
C TYR A 12 27.82 11.02 14.33
N THR A 13 28.08 12.26 13.92
CA THR A 13 28.11 13.43 14.78
C THR A 13 27.10 14.42 14.27
N VAL A 14 26.12 14.78 15.09
CA VAL A 14 25.05 15.74 14.76
C VAL A 14 25.69 17.04 14.22
N PRO A 15 25.44 17.42 12.95
CA PRO A 15 25.94 18.69 12.45
C PRO A 15 25.43 19.88 13.27
N THR A 16 26.35 20.75 13.66
CA THR A 16 26.04 21.97 14.43
C THR A 16 25.33 23.01 13.56
N GLY A 17 24.32 23.68 14.10
CA GLY A 17 23.60 24.76 13.42
C GLY A 17 22.47 24.31 12.49
N LEU A 18 22.17 23.01 12.43
CA LEU A 18 20.97 22.50 11.76
C LEU A 18 19.75 22.55 12.69
N ASP A 19 18.66 23.12 12.19
CA ASP A 19 17.34 22.99 12.80
C ASP A 19 16.64 21.73 12.27
N TYR A 20 16.68 20.66 13.07
CA TYR A 20 16.07 19.37 12.70
C TYR A 20 14.55 19.44 12.59
N THR A 21 13.89 20.40 13.26
CA THR A 21 12.45 20.60 13.13
C THR A 21 12.13 21.11 11.73
N GLN A 22 12.90 22.09 11.25
CA GLN A 22 12.76 22.62 9.90
C GLN A 22 13.15 21.58 8.84
N VAL A 23 14.20 20.78 9.07
CA VAL A 23 14.57 19.67 8.16
C VAL A 23 13.43 18.66 8.04
N TYR A 24 12.84 18.23 9.16
CA TYR A 24 11.70 17.32 9.15
C TYR A 24 10.52 17.88 8.35
N LYS A 25 10.22 19.18 8.52
CA LYS A 25 9.16 19.85 7.78
C LYS A 25 9.42 19.85 6.26
N ILE A 26 10.63 20.18 5.83
CA ILE A 26 11.00 20.20 4.40
C ILE A 26 10.85 18.80 3.79
N ILE A 27 11.37 17.76 4.46
CA ILE A 27 11.23 16.37 3.98
C ILE A 27 9.75 15.98 3.87
N GLY A 28 8.94 16.35 4.85
CA GLY A 28 7.50 16.10 4.83
C GLY A 28 6.79 16.78 3.65
N GLU A 29 7.11 18.04 3.38
CA GLU A 29 6.58 18.80 2.23
C GLU A 29 7.02 18.17 0.90
N GLU A 30 8.28 17.74 0.79
CA GLU A 30 8.77 17.01 -0.39
C GLU A 30 8.05 15.67 -0.59
N PHE A 31 7.80 14.91 0.47
CA PHE A 31 7.05 13.65 0.39
C PHE A 31 5.60 13.88 -0.01
N ILE A 32 4.96 14.93 0.51
CA ILE A 32 3.62 15.33 0.09
C ILE A 32 3.61 15.67 -1.41
N SER A 33 4.66 16.33 -1.94
CA SER A 33 4.73 16.68 -3.36
C SER A 33 4.75 15.46 -4.29
N LEU A 34 5.26 14.31 -3.84
CA LEU A 34 5.23 13.07 -4.63
C LEU A 34 3.82 12.52 -4.84
N LEU A 35 2.84 12.98 -4.06
CA LEU A 35 1.44 12.58 -4.15
C LEU A 35 0.60 13.49 -5.07
N ASP A 36 1.27 14.45 -5.74
CA ASP A 36 0.73 15.19 -6.86
C ASP A 36 0.56 14.25 -8.07
N PRO A 37 -0.61 14.24 -8.74
CA PRO A 37 -0.88 13.37 -9.88
C PRO A 37 0.14 13.47 -11.03
N SER A 38 0.86 14.58 -11.17
CA SER A 38 1.93 14.72 -12.17
C SER A 38 3.12 13.75 -11.94
N ASN A 39 3.25 13.21 -10.73
CA ASN A 39 4.25 12.21 -10.36
C ASN A 39 3.74 10.77 -10.45
N HIS A 40 2.53 10.56 -10.97
CA HIS A 40 1.89 9.24 -11.02
C HIS A 40 1.89 8.67 -12.44
N ALA A 41 2.31 7.41 -12.60
CA ALA A 41 2.14 6.68 -13.87
C ALA A 41 0.67 6.24 -14.08
N PHE A 42 -0.05 6.07 -12.98
CA PHE A 42 -1.46 5.74 -12.92
C PHE A 42 -2.07 6.44 -11.70
N ASP A 43 -3.24 7.06 -11.87
CA ASP A 43 -4.02 7.69 -10.80
C ASP A 43 -5.52 7.65 -11.17
N GLN A 44 -6.24 6.66 -10.65
CA GLN A 44 -7.68 6.48 -10.91
C GLN A 44 -8.38 5.88 -9.69
N ASN A 45 -9.58 6.38 -9.37
CA ASN A 45 -10.41 5.87 -8.27
C ASN A 45 -9.69 5.78 -6.92
N GLY A 46 -8.80 6.75 -6.63
CA GLY A 46 -7.99 6.78 -5.41
C GLY A 46 -6.77 5.84 -5.43
N TRP A 47 -6.62 5.00 -6.45
CA TRP A 47 -5.44 4.15 -6.62
C TRP A 47 -4.39 4.86 -7.45
N PHE A 48 -3.14 4.84 -6.99
CA PHE A 48 -2.03 5.42 -7.73
C PHE A 48 -0.75 4.58 -7.66
N THR A 49 0.14 4.81 -8.61
CA THR A 49 1.54 4.38 -8.53
C THR A 49 2.45 5.48 -9.05
N LEU A 50 3.63 5.64 -8.44
CA LEU A 50 4.60 6.65 -8.86
C LEU A 50 5.14 6.34 -10.28
N LEU A 51 5.67 7.38 -10.95
CA LEU A 51 6.32 7.23 -12.24
C LEU A 51 7.40 6.15 -12.24
N SER A 52 7.60 5.48 -13.38
CA SER A 52 8.66 4.47 -13.60
C SER A 52 10.05 4.96 -13.17
N SER A 53 10.37 6.23 -13.47
CA SER A 53 11.64 6.85 -13.07
C SER A 53 11.83 6.95 -11.55
N MET A 54 10.74 6.85 -10.79
CA MET A 54 10.64 6.87 -9.34
C MET A 54 10.27 5.47 -8.79
N SER A 55 10.54 4.38 -9.52
CA SER A 55 10.23 3.02 -9.08
C SER A 55 11.35 2.04 -9.44
N GLY A 56 11.99 1.44 -8.43
CA GLY A 56 13.06 0.43 -8.54
C GLY A 56 14.38 0.85 -9.19
N ASN A 57 14.39 1.80 -10.12
CA ASN A 57 15.55 2.26 -10.86
C ASN A 57 15.92 3.70 -10.45
N PHE A 58 16.47 3.82 -9.26
CA PHE A 58 16.58 5.12 -8.62
C PHE A 58 17.99 5.71 -8.72
N SER A 59 18.28 6.35 -9.85
CA SER A 59 19.52 7.12 -10.02
C SER A 59 19.47 8.42 -9.20
N THR A 60 18.82 9.46 -9.73
CA THR A 60 18.82 10.83 -9.17
C THR A 60 17.57 11.17 -8.37
N GLN A 61 16.57 10.27 -8.30
CA GLN A 61 15.29 10.50 -7.61
C GLN A 61 15.40 10.31 -6.09
N TYR A 62 16.31 11.02 -5.42
CA TYR A 62 16.61 10.80 -4.00
C TYR A 62 15.42 11.00 -3.06
N THR A 63 14.54 11.96 -3.32
CA THR A 63 13.32 12.18 -2.53
C THR A 63 12.37 10.99 -2.65
N ALA A 64 12.08 10.52 -3.87
CA ALA A 64 11.25 9.33 -4.09
C ALA A 64 11.87 8.06 -3.45
N ARG A 65 13.20 7.92 -3.50
CA ARG A 65 13.91 6.82 -2.82
C ARG A 65 13.71 6.87 -1.31
N ALA A 66 13.89 8.04 -0.71
CA ALA A 66 13.73 8.21 0.73
C ALA A 66 12.28 7.94 1.14
N TYR A 67 11.32 8.43 0.35
CA TYR A 67 9.90 8.18 0.55
C TYR A 67 9.56 6.69 0.51
N ILE A 68 9.99 5.98 -0.53
CA ILE A 68 9.74 4.54 -0.70
C ILE A 68 10.47 3.72 0.37
N ALA A 69 11.70 4.08 0.74
CA ALA A 69 12.41 3.38 1.82
C ALA A 69 11.69 3.52 3.18
N TRP A 70 11.00 4.64 3.40
CA TRP A 70 10.21 4.89 4.60
C TRP A 70 8.80 4.25 4.55
N PHE A 71 8.15 4.27 3.37
CA PHE A 71 6.76 3.89 3.20
C PHE A 71 6.55 2.44 2.70
N GLY A 72 7.35 2.00 1.73
CA GLY A 72 7.17 0.75 0.98
C GLY A 72 8.50 0.14 0.54
N TYR A 73 9.31 -0.28 1.51
CA TYR A 73 10.66 -0.78 1.32
C TYR A 73 10.76 -1.86 0.23
N LEU A 74 11.84 -1.81 -0.58
CA LEU A 74 12.14 -2.74 -1.68
C LEU A 74 11.14 -2.74 -2.85
N GLN A 75 10.56 -1.58 -3.17
CA GLN A 75 9.85 -1.41 -4.43
C GLN A 75 10.77 -1.73 -5.63
N LEU A 76 10.32 -2.66 -6.48
CA LEU A 76 11.01 -3.07 -7.69
C LEU A 76 10.73 -2.11 -8.84
N VAL A 77 11.44 -2.30 -9.95
CA VAL A 77 11.15 -1.61 -11.20
C VAL A 77 9.78 -2.06 -11.71
N ASP A 78 9.05 -1.13 -12.33
CA ASP A 78 7.65 -1.33 -12.73
C ASP A 78 7.43 -2.48 -13.72
N TYR A 79 8.38 -2.74 -14.61
CA TYR A 79 8.35 -3.91 -15.51
C TYR A 79 8.61 -5.26 -14.83
N VAL A 80 8.93 -5.26 -13.52
CA VAL A 80 8.99 -6.48 -12.69
C VAL A 80 7.79 -6.53 -11.74
N ALA A 81 7.46 -5.43 -11.08
CA ALA A 81 6.26 -5.34 -10.26
C ALA A 81 5.77 -3.90 -10.10
N ALA A 82 4.45 -3.73 -10.17
CA ALA A 82 3.77 -2.50 -9.81
C ALA A 82 3.21 -2.58 -8.38
N TYR A 83 3.17 -1.45 -7.69
CA TYR A 83 2.68 -1.35 -6.31
C TYR A 83 1.59 -0.27 -6.17
N PRO A 84 0.41 -0.44 -6.79
CA PRO A 84 -0.71 0.47 -6.58
C PRO A 84 -1.05 0.63 -5.10
N THR A 85 -1.18 1.87 -4.64
CA THR A 85 -1.55 2.19 -3.26
C THR A 85 -2.83 3.00 -3.26
N TYR A 86 -3.72 2.75 -2.30
CA TYR A 86 -4.94 3.53 -2.17
C TYR A 86 -4.71 4.79 -1.33
N LYS A 87 -5.08 5.93 -1.93
CA LYS A 87 -5.16 7.25 -1.32
C LYS A 87 -6.65 7.57 -1.14
N ASP A 88 -7.11 7.52 0.10
CA ASP A 88 -8.49 7.90 0.40
C ASP A 88 -8.68 9.41 0.12
N PRO A 89 -9.53 9.80 -0.86
CA PRO A 89 -9.71 11.21 -1.22
C PRO A 89 -10.38 12.04 -0.12
N MET A 90 -10.98 11.39 0.90
CA MET A 90 -11.63 12.06 2.02
C MET A 90 -10.66 12.35 3.18
N LEU A 91 -9.47 11.76 3.17
CA LEU A 91 -8.49 11.94 4.25
C LEU A 91 -7.42 12.98 3.86
N PRO A 92 -6.91 13.75 4.85
CA PRO A 92 -5.84 14.70 4.60
C PRO A 92 -4.56 13.96 4.21
N VAL A 93 -3.84 14.52 3.24
CA VAL A 93 -2.55 14.01 2.81
C VAL A 93 -1.47 14.52 3.76
N THR A 94 -0.88 13.63 4.57
CA THR A 94 0.13 13.97 5.60
C THR A 94 1.52 13.42 5.27
N GLY A 95 1.83 13.31 3.98
CA GLY A 95 3.06 12.68 3.47
C GLY A 95 3.02 11.16 3.50
N ARG A 96 2.06 10.56 4.22
CA ARG A 96 1.70 9.14 4.13
C ARG A 96 0.24 9.04 3.72
N VAL A 97 -0.04 8.26 2.68
CA VAL A 97 -1.42 7.91 2.32
C VAL A 97 -1.96 6.89 3.31
N SER A 98 -3.26 6.94 3.57
CA SER A 98 -3.95 6.02 4.48
C SER A 98 -5.41 5.86 4.10
N MET A 99 -6.01 4.82 4.65
CA MET A 99 -7.44 4.58 4.79
C MET A 99 -7.81 4.66 6.27
N GLN A 100 -9.08 4.86 6.56
CA GLN A 100 -9.58 4.86 7.94
C GLN A 100 -10.90 4.09 8.03
N LEU A 101 -11.05 3.28 9.06
CA LEU A 101 -12.32 2.63 9.42
C LEU A 101 -12.70 3.01 10.84
N ALA A 102 -13.97 3.26 11.13
CA ALA A 102 -14.47 3.10 12.48
C ALA A 102 -14.58 1.61 12.86
N ALA A 103 -14.74 1.32 14.15
CA ALA A 103 -14.84 -0.06 14.67
C ALA A 103 -15.98 -0.88 14.04
N ASN A 104 -17.04 -0.21 13.57
CA ASN A 104 -18.23 -0.82 12.98
C ASN A 104 -18.37 -0.53 11.48
N GLU A 105 -17.30 -0.08 10.82
CA GLU A 105 -17.28 0.19 9.39
C GLU A 105 -16.51 -0.88 8.63
N SER A 106 -16.74 -0.93 7.32
CA SER A 106 -16.02 -1.78 6.40
C SER A 106 -15.91 -1.13 5.03
N TYR A 107 -14.83 -1.42 4.30
CA TYR A 107 -14.76 -1.17 2.87
C TYR A 107 -15.12 -2.45 2.11
N ILE A 108 -15.86 -2.29 1.01
CA ILE A 108 -16.05 -3.36 0.03
C ILE A 108 -15.32 -2.91 -1.25
N MET A 109 -14.26 -3.62 -1.59
CA MET A 109 -13.50 -3.40 -2.81
C MET A 109 -14.01 -4.33 -3.90
N THR A 110 -14.69 -3.78 -4.89
CA THR A 110 -15.25 -4.56 -6.00
C THR A 110 -14.34 -4.51 -7.22
N PHE A 111 -14.04 -5.69 -7.74
CA PHE A 111 -13.30 -5.93 -8.95
C PHE A 111 -14.31 -6.23 -10.05
N SER A 112 -14.18 -5.62 -11.22
CA SER A 112 -15.03 -5.95 -12.37
C SER A 112 -14.69 -7.30 -13.01
N GLY A 113 -13.51 -7.82 -12.70
CA GLY A 113 -12.91 -9.03 -13.24
C GLY A 113 -11.55 -9.29 -12.59
N LYS A 114 -10.91 -10.39 -12.96
CA LYS A 114 -9.57 -10.77 -12.53
C LYS A 114 -8.57 -9.69 -12.96
N PRO A 115 -7.69 -9.22 -12.06
CA PRO A 115 -6.60 -8.33 -12.44
C PRO A 115 -5.73 -8.98 -13.54
N SER A 116 -5.54 -8.26 -14.65
CA SER A 116 -4.71 -8.72 -15.76
C SER A 116 -3.23 -8.55 -15.41
N VAL A 117 -2.61 -9.64 -14.95
CA VAL A 117 -1.19 -9.72 -14.61
C VAL A 117 -0.61 -11.02 -15.18
N THR A 118 0.65 -10.99 -15.57
CA THR A 118 1.39 -12.16 -16.10
C THR A 118 1.96 -13.03 -14.99
N GLY A 119 2.26 -12.44 -13.83
CA GLY A 119 2.74 -13.15 -12.64
C GLY A 119 1.60 -13.48 -11.68
N PHE A 120 1.55 -12.75 -10.57
CA PHE A 120 0.54 -12.89 -9.52
C PHE A 120 0.19 -11.51 -8.98
N TRP A 121 -0.92 -11.40 -8.25
CA TRP A 121 -1.26 -10.18 -7.54
C TRP A 121 -1.62 -10.45 -6.08
N THR A 122 -1.29 -9.50 -5.21
CA THR A 122 -1.72 -9.54 -3.81
C THR A 122 -2.19 -8.17 -3.36
N LEU A 123 -3.21 -8.16 -2.53
CA LEU A 123 -3.69 -7.03 -1.76
C LEU A 123 -3.34 -7.25 -0.30
N THR A 124 -2.62 -6.32 0.32
CA THR A 124 -2.13 -6.45 1.71
C THR A 124 -2.55 -5.23 2.53
N ALA A 125 -3.04 -5.46 3.76
CA ALA A 125 -3.35 -4.40 4.71
C ALA A 125 -2.21 -4.25 5.74
N TYR A 126 -1.78 -3.01 5.96
CA TYR A 126 -0.78 -2.67 6.99
C TYR A 126 -1.35 -1.66 7.97
N ASN A 127 -1.05 -1.82 9.25
CA ASN A 127 -1.50 -0.90 10.28
C ASN A 127 -0.85 0.51 10.14
N SER A 128 -1.21 1.41 11.06
CA SER A 128 -0.66 2.77 11.09
C SER A 128 0.86 2.84 11.25
N THR A 129 1.54 1.75 11.62
CA THR A 129 2.99 1.66 11.80
C THR A 129 3.68 0.80 10.73
N ASN A 130 3.02 0.51 9.60
CA ASN A 130 3.53 -0.29 8.47
C ASN A 130 3.82 -1.77 8.79
N TYR A 131 3.19 -2.35 9.82
CA TYR A 131 3.24 -3.79 10.08
C TYR A 131 1.99 -4.50 9.59
N LEU A 132 2.11 -5.80 9.30
CA LEU A 132 0.97 -6.65 8.98
C LEU A 132 -0.02 -6.66 10.15
N VAL A 133 -1.31 -6.65 9.84
CA VAL A 133 -2.39 -6.64 10.83
C VAL A 133 -2.55 -8.05 11.45
N PRO A 134 -2.27 -8.25 12.75
CA PRO A 134 -2.49 -9.53 13.41
C PRO A 134 -3.97 -9.93 13.39
N ASN A 135 -4.24 -11.21 13.15
CA ASN A 135 -5.60 -11.75 13.12
C ASN A 135 -5.57 -13.28 13.32
N ASP A 136 -6.68 -13.84 13.78
CA ASP A 136 -6.80 -15.26 14.14
C ASP A 136 -6.76 -16.21 12.94
N LEU A 137 -6.98 -15.71 11.72
CA LEU A 137 -6.88 -16.49 10.49
C LEU A 137 -5.44 -16.67 10.01
N GLY A 138 -4.48 -15.91 10.56
CA GLY A 138 -3.12 -15.83 10.01
C GLY A 138 -3.08 -15.29 8.58
N ARG A 139 -4.10 -14.52 8.17
CA ARG A 139 -4.25 -13.99 6.80
C ARG A 139 -3.78 -12.55 6.74
N TYR A 140 -2.75 -12.30 5.95
CA TYR A 140 -2.19 -10.95 5.83
C TYR A 140 -2.37 -10.33 4.44
N SER A 141 -2.71 -11.15 3.45
CA SER A 141 -2.98 -10.72 2.09
C SER A 141 -4.02 -11.60 1.42
N LEU A 142 -4.69 -11.06 0.40
CA LEU A 142 -5.53 -11.81 -0.53
C LEU A 142 -5.01 -11.62 -1.96
N GLY A 143 -5.20 -12.60 -2.83
CA GLY A 143 -4.69 -12.55 -4.20
C GLY A 143 -5.19 -13.67 -5.09
N ASP A 144 -4.62 -13.81 -6.27
CA ASP A 144 -4.90 -14.87 -7.26
C ASP A 144 -4.66 -16.29 -6.73
N ARG A 145 -3.89 -16.43 -5.66
CA ARG A 145 -3.58 -17.72 -5.00
C ARG A 145 -4.36 -17.93 -3.70
N SER A 146 -5.29 -17.04 -3.39
CA SER A 146 -6.22 -17.20 -2.27
C SER A 146 -7.49 -17.91 -2.75
N ASN A 147 -8.25 -18.49 -1.82
CA ASN A 147 -9.53 -19.14 -2.12
C ASN A 147 -10.66 -18.12 -2.37
N LEU A 148 -10.40 -17.05 -3.11
CA LEU A 148 -11.40 -16.02 -3.39
C LEU A 148 -12.61 -16.64 -4.11
N THR A 149 -13.81 -16.20 -3.74
CA THR A 149 -15.06 -16.66 -4.35
C THR A 149 -15.83 -15.52 -5.02
N TYR A 150 -16.63 -15.86 -6.02
CA TYR A 150 -17.69 -15.00 -6.53
C TYR A 150 -18.85 -14.92 -5.53
N ALA A 151 -19.85 -14.09 -5.84
CA ALA A 151 -21.02 -13.89 -4.97
C ALA A 151 -21.90 -15.15 -4.80
N ASP A 152 -21.84 -16.09 -5.74
CA ASP A 152 -22.51 -17.38 -5.68
C ASP A 152 -21.72 -18.45 -4.89
N GLY A 153 -20.50 -18.13 -4.45
CA GLY A 153 -19.62 -19.02 -3.69
C GLY A 153 -18.65 -19.84 -4.53
N GLU A 154 -18.72 -19.76 -5.87
CA GLU A 154 -17.77 -20.47 -6.73
C GLU A 154 -16.38 -19.82 -6.67
N PRO A 155 -15.27 -20.59 -6.69
CA PRO A 155 -13.93 -20.01 -6.62
C PRO A 155 -13.59 -19.17 -7.87
N VAL A 156 -13.06 -17.97 -7.67
CA VAL A 156 -12.70 -17.02 -8.73
C VAL A 156 -11.71 -17.63 -9.72
N TYR A 157 -10.76 -18.43 -9.23
CA TYR A 157 -9.68 -19.00 -10.03
C TYR A 157 -9.83 -20.51 -10.28
N ALA A 158 -11.05 -21.07 -10.19
CA ALA A 158 -11.32 -22.47 -10.54
C ALA A 158 -11.26 -22.74 -12.05
N ASP A 159 -11.66 -21.76 -12.85
CA ASP A 159 -11.63 -21.80 -14.32
C ASP A 159 -10.81 -20.60 -14.82
N ALA A 160 -9.89 -20.84 -15.74
CA ALA A 160 -9.04 -19.80 -16.32
C ALA A 160 -9.81 -18.93 -17.33
N ASP A 161 -10.86 -19.49 -17.96
CA ASP A 161 -11.61 -18.83 -19.04
C ASP A 161 -12.84 -18.06 -18.53
N SER A 162 -13.23 -18.26 -17.28
CA SER A 162 -14.28 -17.47 -16.63
C SER A 162 -13.73 -16.13 -16.15
N ASP A 163 -14.50 -15.06 -16.28
CA ASP A 163 -14.18 -13.79 -15.63
C ASP A 163 -15.47 -13.09 -15.21
N GLY A 164 -15.42 -12.39 -14.09
CA GLY A 164 -16.60 -11.80 -13.48
C GLY A 164 -16.28 -10.97 -12.26
N ALA A 165 -17.27 -10.20 -11.83
CA ALA A 165 -17.12 -9.34 -10.69
C ALA A 165 -17.04 -10.14 -9.39
N PHE A 166 -16.10 -9.77 -8.53
CA PHE A 166 -15.98 -10.27 -7.16
C PHE A 166 -15.60 -9.11 -6.24
N SER A 167 -15.75 -9.31 -4.94
CA SER A 167 -15.46 -8.27 -3.95
C SER A 167 -14.59 -8.79 -2.82
N ILE A 168 -13.71 -7.92 -2.31
CA ILE A 168 -12.96 -8.13 -1.06
C ILE A 168 -13.56 -7.24 0.02
N LEU A 169 -13.90 -7.84 1.16
CA LEU A 169 -14.30 -7.13 2.36
C LEU A 169 -13.06 -6.74 3.16
N ILE A 170 -12.93 -5.47 3.53
CA ILE A 170 -11.91 -4.98 4.44
C ILE A 170 -12.60 -4.46 5.69
N GLN A 171 -12.36 -5.11 6.82
CA GLN A 171 -13.09 -4.88 8.07
C GLN A 171 -12.19 -5.17 9.27
N PRO A 172 -12.37 -4.49 10.43
CA PRO A 172 -11.55 -4.74 11.62
C PRO A 172 -11.47 -6.23 11.99
N ALA A 173 -10.27 -6.70 12.34
CA ALA A 173 -9.97 -8.11 12.59
C ALA A 173 -10.78 -8.73 13.74
N ASP A 174 -11.29 -7.91 14.66
CA ASP A 174 -12.15 -8.31 15.78
C ASP A 174 -13.64 -8.39 15.43
N VAL A 175 -14.02 -8.04 14.19
CA VAL A 175 -15.40 -8.13 13.70
C VAL A 175 -15.48 -9.26 12.68
N VAL A 176 -15.81 -10.46 13.16
CA VAL A 176 -15.96 -11.64 12.31
C VAL A 176 -17.10 -11.41 11.31
N PRO A 177 -16.86 -11.51 9.99
CA PRO A 177 -17.88 -11.28 8.99
C PRO A 177 -18.84 -12.48 8.90
N SER A 178 -19.96 -12.32 8.20
CA SER A 178 -20.80 -13.47 7.85
C SER A 178 -20.02 -14.49 7.01
N SER A 179 -20.42 -15.76 7.09
CA SER A 179 -19.65 -16.88 6.50
C SER A 179 -19.39 -16.75 5.00
N ASN A 180 -20.27 -16.07 4.26
CA ASN A 180 -20.11 -15.83 2.82
C ASN A 180 -18.96 -14.86 2.48
N TRP A 181 -18.40 -14.15 3.46
CA TRP A 181 -17.26 -13.25 3.26
C TRP A 181 -15.95 -13.81 3.78
N THR A 182 -15.97 -14.93 4.52
CA THR A 182 -14.77 -15.43 5.21
C THR A 182 -13.60 -15.64 4.26
N ASP A 183 -13.83 -16.12 3.04
CA ASP A 183 -12.77 -16.31 2.04
C ASP A 183 -12.28 -15.00 1.40
N ASN A 184 -13.17 -14.02 1.28
CA ASN A 184 -12.91 -12.73 0.66
C ASN A 184 -12.64 -11.60 1.68
N TRP A 185 -12.40 -11.95 2.94
CA TRP A 185 -12.15 -10.98 4.00
C TRP A 185 -10.65 -10.74 4.20
N LEU A 186 -10.25 -9.46 4.10
CA LEU A 186 -8.94 -8.94 4.45
C LEU A 186 -9.03 -8.20 5.80
N PRO A 187 -8.46 -8.76 6.89
CA PRO A 187 -8.52 -8.14 8.20
C PRO A 187 -7.80 -6.78 8.25
N ALA A 188 -8.48 -5.77 8.81
CA ALA A 188 -7.96 -4.44 9.11
C ALA A 188 -7.70 -4.29 10.63
N PRO A 189 -7.06 -3.21 11.12
CA PRO A 189 -6.77 -3.05 12.54
C PRO A 189 -8.00 -3.23 13.44
N VAL A 190 -7.79 -3.90 14.58
CA VAL A 190 -8.81 -4.12 15.63
C VAL A 190 -9.40 -2.79 16.09
N GLY A 191 -10.72 -2.72 16.18
CA GLY A 191 -11.44 -1.49 16.54
C GLY A 191 -11.35 -0.37 15.50
N GLY A 192 -10.81 -0.64 14.31
CA GLY A 192 -10.62 0.35 13.25
C GLY A 192 -9.36 1.21 13.43
N GLY A 193 -9.38 2.42 12.86
CA GLY A 193 -8.29 3.37 12.83
C GLY A 193 -7.61 3.48 11.46
N ASN A 194 -6.44 4.09 11.44
CA ASN A 194 -5.69 4.34 10.20
C ASN A 194 -4.87 3.11 9.78
N PHE A 195 -4.91 2.81 8.49
CA PHE A 195 -4.16 1.71 7.88
C PHE A 195 -3.86 2.03 6.42
N THR A 196 -3.10 1.19 5.74
CA THR A 196 -2.86 1.27 4.30
C THR A 196 -3.22 -0.04 3.64
N VAL A 197 -3.60 0.03 2.38
CA VAL A 197 -3.83 -1.13 1.53
C VAL A 197 -3.00 -0.97 0.26
N ASN A 198 -2.15 -1.96 0.02
CA ASN A 198 -1.20 -1.93 -1.08
C ASN A 198 -1.41 -3.16 -1.95
N TRP A 199 -1.40 -2.95 -3.26
CA TRP A 199 -1.26 -4.01 -4.23
C TRP A 199 0.21 -4.33 -4.45
N LYS A 200 0.47 -5.57 -4.84
CA LYS A 200 1.67 -5.96 -5.57
C LYS A 200 1.20 -6.74 -6.78
N CYS A 201 1.50 -6.24 -7.96
CA CYS A 201 1.18 -6.89 -9.24
C CYS A 201 2.48 -7.25 -9.91
N GLN A 202 2.79 -8.54 -10.03
CA GLN A 202 3.98 -9.00 -10.72
C GLN A 202 3.70 -9.14 -12.22
N VAL A 203 4.61 -8.59 -13.02
CA VAL A 203 4.63 -8.66 -14.49
C VAL A 203 5.60 -9.75 -14.94
#